data_AF-A0A7W7VEB6-F1
#
_entry.id   AF-A0A7W7VEB6-F1
#
_cell.length_a   1.000
_cell.length_b   1.000
_cell.length_c   1.000
_cell.angle_alpha   90.00
_cell.angle_beta   90.00
_cell.angle_gamma   90.00
#
_symmetry.space_group_name_H-M   'P 1'
#
loop_
_entity.id
_entity.type
_entity.pdbx_description
1 polymer ?
#
loop_
_entity_poly.entity_id
_entity_poly.type
_entity_poly.pdbx_seq_one_letter_code
_entity_poly.pdbx_strand_id
1 'polypeptide(L)' 'MADDHTAAAEEYRIAASRTTSVPEQRYLTLRAARTARRQSISRDGGSPSAGAKPCTTAWSGAPM' A
#
# COMPACT_ATOMS: atom_id res chain seq x y z
N MET A 1 15.15 -5.25 -11.04
CA MET A 1 14.23 -6.40 -11.01
C MET A 1 12.91 -5.95 -10.37
N ALA A 2 12.06 -5.25 -11.13
CA ALA A 2 10.77 -4.82 -10.62
C ALA A 2 9.71 -5.94 -10.67
N ASP A 3 9.87 -6.96 -11.52
CA ASP A 3 8.91 -8.06 -11.69
C ASP A 3 8.88 -9.08 -10.54
N ASP A 4 9.95 -9.17 -9.75
CA ASP A 4 10.06 -10.14 -8.66
C ASP A 4 9.07 -9.83 -7.50
N HIS A 5 8.79 -8.55 -7.25
CA HIS A 5 7.85 -8.16 -6.21
C HIS A 5 6.38 -8.43 -6.56
N THR A 6 6.01 -8.41 -7.85
CA THR A 6 4.66 -8.79 -8.31
C THR A 6 4.46 -10.28 -8.12
N ALA A 7 5.44 -11.09 -8.55
CA ALA A 7 5.42 -12.53 -8.39
C ALA A 7 5.34 -12.91 -6.90
N ALA A 8 6.15 -12.28 -6.05
CA ALA A 8 6.11 -12.51 -4.61
C ALA A 8 4.75 -12.13 -3.97
N ALA A 9 4.12 -11.03 -4.40
CA ALA A 9 2.80 -10.65 -3.89
C ALA A 9 1.72 -11.67 -4.28
N GLU A 10 1.81 -12.25 -5.48
CA GLU A 10 0.88 -13.27 -5.96
C GLU A 10 1.08 -14.61 -5.25
N GLU A 11 2.32 -15.03 -5.03
CA GLU A 11 2.63 -16.21 -4.22
C GLU A 11 2.05 -16.12 -2.80
N TYR A 12 2.14 -14.96 -2.16
CA TYR A 12 1.51 -14.77 -0.84
C TYR A 12 -0.02 -14.88 -0.88
N ARG A 13 -0.67 -14.45 -1.97
CA ARG A 13 -2.12 -14.63 -2.14
C ARG A 13 -2.49 -16.10 -2.35
N ILE A 14 -1.71 -16.81 -3.16
CA ILE A 14 -1.90 -18.26 -3.36
C ILE A 14 -1.70 -19.01 -2.04
N ALA A 15 -0.65 -18.68 -1.28
CA ALA A 15 -0.41 -19.26 0.04
C ALA A 15 -1.59 -18.99 0.99
N ALA A 16 -2.07 -17.74 1.06
CA ALA A 16 -3.23 -17.38 1.88
C ALA A 16 -4.49 -18.20 1.51
N SER A 17 -4.73 -18.45 0.22
CA SER A 17 -5.87 -19.27 -0.22
C SER A 17 -5.78 -20.74 0.18
N ARG A 18 -4.56 -21.25 0.40
CA ARG A 18 -4.28 -22.65 0.78
C ARG A 18 -4.19 -22.86 2.29
N THR A 19 -3.90 -21.81 3.05
CA THR A 19 -3.84 -21.85 4.51
C THR A 19 -5.25 -21.95 5.10
N THR A 20 -5.47 -22.80 6.10
CA THR A 20 -6.77 -22.96 6.79
C THR A 20 -6.88 -22.12 8.06
N SER A 21 -5.74 -21.71 8.62
CA SER A 21 -5.66 -20.86 9.81
C SER A 21 -5.98 -19.40 9.46
N VAL A 22 -7.12 -18.90 9.96
CA VAL A 22 -7.56 -17.51 9.77
C VAL A 22 -6.50 -16.44 10.13
N PRO A 23 -5.76 -16.52 11.27
CA PRO A 23 -4.74 -15.51 11.57
C PRO A 23 -3.59 -15.52 10.55
N GLU A 24 -3.20 -16.70 10.06
CA GLU A 24 -2.11 -16.86 9.10
C GLU A 24 -2.54 -16.41 7.69
N GLN A 25 -3.78 -16.71 7.28
CA GLN A 25 -4.38 -16.16 6.06
C GLN A 25 -4.35 -14.63 6.05
N ARG A 26 -4.73 -13.99 7.17
CA ARG A 26 -4.72 -12.52 7.32
C ARG A 26 -3.30 -11.97 7.22
N TYR A 27 -2.34 -12.63 7.87
CA TYR A 27 -0.93 -12.25 7.79
C TYR A 27 -0.42 -12.28 6.34
N LEU A 28 -0.66 -13.37 5.61
CA LEU A 28 -0.22 -13.55 4.23
C LEU A 28 -0.89 -12.53 3.29
N THR A 29 -2.18 -12.25 3.49
CA THR A 29 -2.92 -11.24 2.72
C THR A 29 -2.36 -9.83 2.95
N LEU A 30 -2.09 -9.45 4.21
CA LEU A 30 -1.46 -8.17 4.55
C LEU A 30 -0.04 -8.05 3.98
N ARG A 31 0.71 -9.15 4.00
CA ARG A 31 2.06 -9.21 3.44
C ARG A 31 2.04 -9.03 1.93
N ALA A 32 1.12 -9.69 1.22
CA ALA A 32 0.91 -9.49 -0.22
C ALA A 32 0.60 -8.01 -0.55
N ALA A 33 -0.30 -7.38 0.21
CA ALA A 33 -0.67 -5.97 0.00
C ALA A 33 0.51 -5.01 0.22
N ARG A 34 1.32 -5.25 1.26
CA ARG A 34 2.51 -4.44 1.54
C ARG A 34 3.57 -4.59 0.44
N THR A 35 3.79 -5.80 -0.07
CA THR A 35 4.73 -6.07 -1.17
C THR A 35 4.29 -5.39 -2.45
N ALA A 36 3.00 -5.50 -2.82
CA ALA A 36 2.45 -4.82 -3.99
C ALA A 36 2.55 -3.28 -3.88
N ARG A 37 2.27 -2.71 -2.70
CA ARG A 37 2.41 -1.26 -2.46
C ARG A 37 3.87 -0.79 -2.52
N ARG A 38 4.81 -1.59 -2.04
CA ARG A 38 6.24 -1.27 -2.14
C ARG A 38 6.72 -1.34 -3.60
N GLN A 39 6.15 -2.24 -4.39
CA GLN A 39 6.42 -2.33 -5.81
C GLN A 39 5.88 -1.13 -6.59
N SER A 40 4.66 -0.66 -6.30
CA SER A 40 4.15 0.56 -6.95
C SER A 40 5.07 1.75 -6.64
N ILE A 41 5.45 1.94 -5.37
CA ILE A 41 6.41 2.98 -4.95
C ILE A 41 7.81 2.80 -5.56
N SER A 42 8.18 1.59 -5.97
CA SER A 42 9.50 1.33 -6.57
C SER A 42 9.49 1.42 -8.10
N ARG A 43 8.38 1.08 -8.76
CA ARG A 43 8.19 1.25 -10.21
C ARG A 43 7.99 2.72 -10.54
N ASP A 44 7.22 3.40 -9.71
CA ASP A 44 7.10 4.85 -9.71
C ASP A 44 8.25 5.39 -8.86
N GLY A 45 9.42 5.70 -9.43
CA GLY A 45 10.48 6.43 -8.72
C GLY A 45 10.09 7.86 -8.31
N GLY A 46 8.82 8.12 -7.97
CA GLY A 46 8.22 9.43 -7.85
C GLY A 46 6.99 9.43 -6.95
N SER A 47 7.07 10.31 -5.94
CA SER A 47 5.98 10.97 -5.24
C SER A 47 4.86 10.14 -4.62
N PRO A 48 4.70 10.14 -3.29
CA PRO A 48 3.43 9.79 -2.67
C PRO A 48 2.38 10.85 -3.04
N SER A 49 1.70 10.66 -4.18
CA SER A 49 0.40 11.28 -4.46
C SER A 49 -0.69 10.57 -3.64
N ALA A 50 -0.56 10.64 -2.32
CA ALA A 50 -1.60 10.24 -1.39
C ALA A 50 -2.15 11.50 -0.73
N GLY A 51 -3.01 12.22 -1.46
CA GLY A 51 -4.28 12.77 -0.95
C GLY A 51 -4.31 13.63 0.32
N ALA A 52 -3.20 14.01 0.94
CA ALA A 52 -3.18 15.05 1.94
C ALA A 52 -3.14 16.39 1.21
N LYS A 53 -4.32 16.90 0.84
CA LYS A 53 -4.44 18.34 0.60
C LYS A 53 -3.87 19.02 1.86
N PRO A 54 -2.81 19.85 1.80
CA PRO A 54 -2.61 20.79 2.88
C PRO A 54 -3.86 21.65 2.90
N CYS A 55 -4.67 21.54 3.95
CA CYS A 55 -5.69 22.53 4.24
C CYS A 55 -5.03 23.85 4.68
N THR A 56 -4.03 24.33 3.93
CA THR A 56 -3.54 25.70 4.00
C THR A 56 -4.37 26.50 3.00
N THR A 57 -5.63 26.71 3.32
CA THR A 57 -6.43 27.74 2.67
C THR A 57 -7.36 28.34 3.72
N ALA A 58 -6.99 29.57 4.10
CA ALA A 58 -7.86 30.63 4.58
C ALA A 58 -8.57 30.43 5.93
N TRP A 59 -7.91 30.86 7.00
CA TRP A 59 -8.57 31.78 7.93
C TRP A 59 -7.99 33.18 7.66
N SER A 60 -8.51 33.84 6.61
CA SER A 60 -8.62 35.29 6.63
C SER A 60 -9.92 35.59 7.35
N GLY A 61 -9.82 36.15 8.54
CA GLY A 61 -10.97 36.42 9.39
C GLY A 61 -10.58 37.31 10.55
N ALA A 62 -10.31 38.57 10.24
CA ALA A 62 -10.39 39.67 11.19
C ALA A 62 -11.85 39.83 11.66
N PRO A 63 -12.07 40.18 12.92
CA PRO A 63 -12.94 41.32 13.18
C PRO A 63 -12.35 42.33 14.18
N MET A 64 -12.59 43.60 13.81
CA MET A 64 -12.47 44.91 14.47
C MET A 64 -11.82 45.04 15.85
#